data_AF-A0A9D7WUS6-F1
#
_entry.id   AF-A0A9D7WUS6-F1
#
_cell.length_a   1.000
_cell.length_b   1.000
_cell.length_c   1.000
_cell.angle_alpha   90.00
_cell.angle_beta   90.00
_cell.angle_gamma   90.00
#
_symmetry.space_group_name_H-M   'P 1'
#
loop_
_entity.id
_entity.type
_entity.pdbx_description
1 polymer ?
#
loop_
_entity_poly.entity_id
_entity_poly.type
_entity_poly.pdbx_seq_one_letter_code
_entity_poly.pdbx_strand_id
1 'polypeptide(L)'
;MEEFGSWSIVTTNFLIVLYLALGSVIFSALLHLVNAKWRFQVRHLAAANMVLFPIAFVMLLILLTNGEDTFPWLATAHSKDVHLPGWHNYTFLVVREIGGFLVTFGFCYLFVKLQRQSEIDTSEPAQRRFRNVALSIPFVYVLYGTMVAWDFEMTLQAGWHSASYAAYQFQSNFQGFLAYFILMLYVLEKSGRLKQGFERKIYNYLAQFLLGMTILWIYFYFTQYLVFWYGRIPDDMDRYIRM
;
A
#
# COMPACT_ATOMS: atom_id res chain seq x y z
N MET A 1 -11.49 -12.36 -24.03
CA MET A 1 -10.78 -12.99 -22.89
C MET A 1 -9.30 -12.64 -22.84
N GLU A 2 -8.62 -12.39 -23.97
CA GLU A 2 -7.20 -11.99 -23.97
C GLU A 2 -6.95 -10.55 -23.45
N GLU A 3 -7.87 -9.61 -23.66
CA GLU A 3 -7.72 -8.22 -23.19
C GLU A 3 -7.82 -8.09 -21.66
N PHE A 4 -8.75 -8.79 -21.01
CA PHE A 4 -8.93 -8.75 -19.54
C PHE A 4 -7.70 -9.27 -18.77
N GLY A 5 -7.01 -10.29 -19.32
CA GLY A 5 -5.77 -10.81 -18.75
C GLY A 5 -4.64 -9.76 -18.75
N SER A 6 -4.59 -8.93 -19.78
CA SER A 6 -3.55 -7.89 -19.92
C SER A 6 -3.73 -6.77 -18.91
N TRP A 7 -4.96 -6.30 -18.69
CA TRP A 7 -5.26 -5.24 -17.72
C TRP A 7 -5.10 -5.68 -16.27
N SER A 8 -5.46 -6.93 -15.95
CA SER A 8 -5.23 -7.51 -14.62
C SER A 8 -3.75 -7.53 -14.23
N ILE A 9 -2.85 -7.75 -15.20
CA ILE A 9 -1.40 -7.71 -14.99
C ILE A 9 -0.95 -6.27 -14.69
N VAL A 10 -1.46 -5.28 -15.42
CA VAL A 10 -1.13 -3.87 -15.17
C VAL A 10 -1.62 -3.42 -13.80
N THR A 11 -2.85 -3.81 -13.40
CA THR A 11 -3.40 -3.53 -12.06
C THR A 11 -2.52 -4.14 -10.97
N THR A 12 -2.12 -5.40 -11.13
CA THR A 12 -1.23 -6.07 -10.18
C THR A 12 0.13 -5.36 -10.07
N ASN A 13 0.74 -4.99 -11.21
CA ASN A 13 2.01 -4.28 -11.23
C ASN A 13 1.91 -2.90 -10.59
N PHE A 14 0.84 -2.16 -10.86
CA PHE A 14 0.55 -0.89 -10.22
C PHE A 14 0.50 -1.03 -8.71
N LEU A 15 -0.29 -1.98 -8.19
CA LEU A 15 -0.42 -2.22 -6.75
C LEU A 15 0.92 -2.58 -6.12
N ILE A 16 1.70 -3.48 -6.72
CA ILE A 16 3.03 -3.84 -6.22
C ILE A 16 3.94 -2.60 -6.15
N VAL A 17 4.08 -1.85 -7.26
CA VAL A 17 4.98 -0.69 -7.31
C VAL A 17 4.54 0.39 -6.33
N LEU A 18 3.23 0.65 -6.25
CA LEU A 18 2.65 1.60 -5.31
C LEU A 18 2.97 1.22 -3.87
N TYR A 19 2.73 -0.03 -3.48
CA TYR A 19 2.93 -0.48 -2.11
C TYR A 19 4.40 -0.66 -1.73
N LEU A 20 5.31 -0.90 -2.69
CA LEU A 20 6.75 -0.77 -2.43
C LEU A 20 7.13 0.67 -2.09
N ALA A 21 6.54 1.65 -2.77
CA ALA A 21 6.76 3.07 -2.49
C ALA A 21 6.13 3.50 -1.14
N LEU A 22 4.85 3.17 -0.91
CA LEU A 22 4.13 3.48 0.32
C LEU A 22 4.75 2.79 1.53
N GLY A 23 5.00 1.48 1.41
CA GLY A 23 5.61 0.62 2.42
C GLY A 23 6.91 1.21 2.96
N SER A 24 7.69 1.83 2.08
CA SER A 24 8.96 2.45 2.43
C SER A 24 8.85 3.63 3.38
N VAL A 25 7.84 4.48 3.19
CA VAL A 25 7.62 5.69 3.99
C VAL A 25 6.92 5.33 5.29
N ILE A 26 5.90 4.48 5.26
CA ILE A 26 5.24 4.02 6.48
C ILE A 26 6.20 3.26 7.38
N PHE A 27 7.06 2.39 6.83
CA PHE A 27 8.09 1.71 7.61
C PHE A 27 9.05 2.69 8.28
N SER A 28 9.54 3.68 7.53
CA SER A 28 10.43 4.72 8.06
C SER A 28 9.75 5.56 9.15
N ALA A 29 8.47 5.90 8.97
CA ALA A 29 7.68 6.62 9.95
C ALA A 29 7.44 5.78 11.22
N LEU A 30 7.06 4.51 11.08
CA LEU A 30 6.87 3.61 12.22
C LEU A 30 8.14 3.50 13.07
N LEU A 31 9.30 3.27 12.44
CA LEU A 31 10.58 3.23 13.16
C LEU A 31 10.93 4.55 13.85
N HIS A 32 10.55 5.68 13.25
CA HIS A 32 10.69 6.97 13.88
C HIS A 32 9.79 7.10 15.12
N LEU A 33 8.50 6.81 14.98
CA LEU A 33 7.47 6.95 16.02
C LEU A 33 7.74 6.06 17.24
N VAL A 34 8.19 4.82 17.03
CA VAL A 34 8.52 3.90 18.14
C VAL A 34 9.91 4.15 18.73
N ASN A 35 10.61 5.21 18.30
CA ASN A 35 11.97 5.52 18.74
C ASN A 35 12.99 4.38 18.55
N ALA A 36 12.86 3.63 17.46
CA ALA A 36 13.77 2.54 17.14
C ALA A 36 15.20 3.06 16.89
N LYS A 37 16.15 2.71 17.75
CA LYS A 37 17.56 3.14 17.61
C LYS A 37 18.23 2.60 16.34
N TRP A 38 17.81 1.43 15.84
CA TRP A 38 18.36 0.82 14.62
C TRP A 38 17.87 1.48 13.33
N ARG A 39 16.87 2.38 13.41
CA ARG A 39 16.31 3.09 12.24
C ARG A 39 17.37 3.82 11.44
N PHE A 40 18.42 4.34 12.07
CA PHE A 40 19.47 5.12 11.41
C PHE A 40 20.24 4.31 10.35
N GLN A 41 20.33 2.97 10.49
CA GLN A 41 21.02 2.13 9.52
C GLN A 41 20.16 1.82 8.28
N VAL A 42 18.83 1.81 8.42
CA VAL A 42 17.92 1.33 7.36
C VAL A 42 17.00 2.40 6.78
N ARG A 43 16.69 3.48 7.51
CA ARG A 43 15.65 4.46 7.13
C ARG A 43 15.91 5.15 5.80
N HIS A 44 17.17 5.41 5.47
CA HIS A 44 17.53 6.07 4.21
C HIS A 44 17.36 5.14 3.02
N LEU A 45 17.72 3.87 3.20
CA LEU A 45 17.53 2.82 2.19
C LEU A 45 16.04 2.51 2.00
N ALA A 46 15.26 2.50 3.09
CA ALA A 46 13.82 2.43 3.00
C ALA A 46 13.29 3.62 2.20
N ALA A 47 13.47 4.85 2.69
CA ALA A 47 12.98 6.07 2.06
C ALA A 47 13.42 6.27 0.58
N ALA A 48 14.54 5.67 0.15
CA ALA A 48 14.96 5.69 -1.25
C ALA A 48 13.95 5.04 -2.20
N ASN A 49 13.17 4.05 -1.73
CA ASN A 49 12.12 3.40 -2.53
C ASN A 49 10.94 4.33 -2.84
N MET A 50 10.89 5.53 -2.25
CA MET A 50 9.95 6.58 -2.64
C MET A 50 10.12 6.99 -4.12
N VAL A 51 11.27 6.73 -4.74
CA VAL A 51 11.50 6.95 -6.18
C VAL A 51 10.54 6.17 -7.08
N LEU A 52 9.83 5.16 -6.55
CA LEU A 52 8.86 4.36 -7.27
C LEU A 52 7.50 5.07 -7.45
N PHE A 53 7.22 6.15 -6.70
CA PHE A 53 5.95 6.88 -6.83
C PHE A 53 5.68 7.38 -8.26
N PRO A 54 6.61 8.05 -8.97
CA PRO A 54 6.38 8.44 -10.36
C PRO A 54 6.02 7.27 -11.28
N ILE A 55 6.62 6.10 -11.07
CA ILE A 55 6.32 4.89 -11.86
C ILE A 55 4.89 4.42 -11.55
N ALA A 56 4.53 4.35 -10.26
CA ALA A 56 3.16 4.03 -9.84
C ALA A 56 2.14 5.03 -10.41
N PHE A 57 2.50 6.33 -10.48
CA PHE A 57 1.63 7.36 -11.04
C PHE A 57 1.39 7.17 -12.54
N VAL A 58 2.44 6.85 -13.30
CA VAL A 58 2.30 6.55 -14.73
C VAL A 58 1.42 5.32 -14.94
N MET A 59 1.62 4.26 -14.15
CA MET A 59 0.78 3.06 -14.21
C MET A 59 -0.68 3.37 -13.83
N LEU A 60 -0.91 4.22 -12.82
CA LEU A 60 -2.25 4.70 -12.47
C LEU A 60 -2.92 5.40 -13.65
N LEU A 61 -2.21 6.32 -14.32
CA LEU A 61 -2.76 7.02 -15.48
C LEU A 61 -3.11 6.04 -16.62
N ILE A 62 -2.28 5.03 -16.87
CA ILE A 62 -2.56 3.99 -17.87
C ILE A 62 -3.86 3.25 -17.51
N LEU A 63 -4.01 2.79 -16.26
CA LEU A 63 -5.23 2.11 -15.80
C LEU A 63 -6.47 3.00 -15.90
N LEU A 64 -6.35 4.27 -15.54
CA LEU A 64 -7.45 5.21 -15.63
C LEU A 64 -7.83 5.51 -17.08
N THR A 65 -6.89 5.54 -18.04
CA THR A 65 -7.24 5.80 -19.45
C THR A 65 -8.12 4.74 -20.09
N ASN A 66 -8.04 3.49 -19.64
CA ASN A 66 -8.93 2.42 -20.07
C ASN A 66 -9.76 1.89 -18.89
N GLY A 67 -10.72 2.71 -18.48
CA GLY A 67 -11.60 2.40 -17.35
C GLY A 67 -12.53 1.22 -17.60
N GLU A 68 -12.99 0.99 -18.83
CA GLU A 68 -13.93 -0.08 -19.18
C GLU A 68 -13.33 -1.47 -18.97
N ASP A 69 -12.07 -1.66 -19.36
CA ASP A 69 -11.38 -2.95 -19.17
C ASP A 69 -10.81 -3.12 -17.76
N THR A 70 -10.45 -2.02 -17.10
CA THR A 70 -9.86 -2.04 -15.75
C THR A 70 -10.92 -2.27 -14.68
N PHE A 71 -12.11 -1.69 -14.84
CA PHE A 71 -13.18 -1.70 -13.85
C PHE A 71 -14.42 -2.42 -14.39
N PRO A 72 -14.62 -3.71 -14.06
CA PRO A 72 -15.73 -4.52 -14.60
C PRO A 72 -17.12 -3.92 -14.35
N TRP A 73 -17.29 -3.18 -13.24
CA TRP A 73 -18.55 -2.53 -12.89
C TRP A 73 -18.94 -1.39 -13.84
N LEU A 74 -18.00 -0.87 -14.63
CA LEU A 74 -18.25 0.22 -15.58
C LEU A 74 -19.09 -0.25 -16.77
N ALA A 75 -18.93 -1.51 -17.20
CA ALA A 75 -19.79 -2.13 -18.19
C ALA A 75 -21.26 -2.18 -17.72
N THR A 76 -21.47 -2.46 -16.43
CA THR A 76 -22.80 -2.49 -15.81
C THR A 76 -23.40 -1.08 -15.61
N ALA A 77 -22.56 -0.05 -15.51
CA ALA A 77 -22.99 1.35 -15.36
C ALA A 77 -23.74 1.91 -16.56
N HIS A 78 -23.53 1.33 -17.75
CA HIS A 78 -24.25 1.71 -18.97
C HIS A 78 -25.66 1.08 -19.06
N SER A 79 -25.97 0.10 -18.22
CA SER A 79 -27.32 -0.47 -18.15
C SER A 79 -28.25 0.48 -17.36
N LYS A 80 -29.33 0.94 -18.00
CA LYS A 80 -30.24 1.97 -17.46
C LYS A 80 -31.04 1.51 -16.23
N ASP A 81 -31.00 0.23 -15.89
CA ASP A 81 -31.86 -0.40 -14.89
C ASP A 81 -31.17 -0.60 -13.52
N VAL A 82 -29.90 -0.20 -13.37
CA VAL A 82 -29.13 -0.42 -12.13
C VAL A 82 -28.79 0.92 -11.46
N HIS A 83 -29.34 1.15 -10.27
CA HIS A 83 -28.92 2.26 -9.41
C HIS A 83 -27.54 1.97 -8.79
N LEU A 84 -26.50 2.59 -9.34
CA LEU A 84 -25.15 2.51 -8.79
C LEU A 84 -24.97 3.48 -7.59
N PRO A 85 -24.30 3.04 -6.51
CA PRO A 85 -23.90 3.92 -5.41
C PRO A 85 -23.04 5.09 -5.92
N GLY A 86 -23.08 6.25 -5.24
CA GLY A 86 -22.27 7.42 -5.61
C GLY A 86 -20.76 7.17 -5.65
N TRP A 87 -20.28 6.12 -4.98
CA TRP A 87 -18.89 5.64 -5.06
C TRP A 87 -18.53 5.07 -6.45
N HIS A 88 -19.49 4.49 -7.17
CA HIS A 88 -19.33 3.92 -8.51
C HIS A 88 -19.66 4.95 -9.60
N ASN A 89 -19.02 6.12 -9.49
CA ASN A 89 -19.04 7.15 -10.53
C ASN A 89 -17.62 7.28 -11.08
N TYR A 90 -17.45 7.07 -12.39
CA TYR A 90 -16.12 7.02 -12.99
C TYR A 90 -15.36 8.35 -12.89
N THR A 91 -16.02 9.49 -13.12
CA THR A 91 -15.39 10.81 -12.93
C THR A 91 -14.96 11.01 -11.48
N PHE A 92 -15.78 10.58 -10.52
CA PHE A 92 -15.44 10.64 -9.11
C PHE A 92 -14.27 9.70 -8.76
N LEU A 93 -14.22 8.49 -9.34
CA LEU A 93 -13.11 7.55 -9.21
C LEU A 93 -11.81 8.18 -9.71
N VAL A 94 -11.79 8.73 -10.92
CA VAL A 94 -10.60 9.36 -11.51
C VAL A 94 -10.11 10.51 -10.62
N VAL A 95 -11.02 11.38 -10.18
CA VAL A 95 -10.67 12.53 -9.32
C VAL A 95 -10.15 12.08 -7.95
N ARG A 96 -10.78 11.09 -7.30
CA ARG A 96 -10.33 10.63 -5.98
C ARG A 96 -9.03 9.85 -6.05
N GLU A 97 -8.80 9.06 -7.10
CA GLU A 97 -7.57 8.30 -7.25
C GLU A 97 -6.38 9.22 -7.54
N ILE A 98 -6.52 10.15 -8.49
CA ILE A 98 -5.47 11.14 -8.77
C ILE A 98 -5.27 12.07 -7.56
N GLY A 99 -6.35 12.58 -6.98
CA GLY A 99 -6.29 13.47 -5.82
C GLY A 99 -5.68 12.79 -4.59
N GLY A 100 -6.13 11.58 -4.26
CA GLY A 100 -5.62 10.79 -3.16
C GLY A 100 -4.17 10.37 -3.36
N PHE A 101 -3.78 10.04 -4.59
CA PHE A 101 -2.38 9.78 -4.94
C PHE A 101 -1.52 11.02 -4.71
N LEU A 102 -1.92 12.18 -5.22
CA LEU A 102 -1.14 13.43 -5.09
C LEU A 102 -1.04 13.90 -3.63
N VAL A 103 -2.12 13.79 -2.86
CA VAL A 103 -2.12 14.09 -1.42
C VAL A 103 -1.15 13.15 -0.69
N THR A 104 -1.26 11.85 -0.95
CA THR A 104 -0.39 10.84 -0.32
C THR A 104 1.07 11.04 -0.69
N PHE A 105 1.37 11.25 -1.97
CA PHE A 105 2.70 11.61 -2.44
C PHE A 105 3.22 12.88 -1.77
N GLY A 106 2.38 13.90 -1.61
CA GLY A 106 2.72 15.14 -0.90
C GLY A 106 3.15 14.88 0.54
N PHE A 107 2.38 14.11 1.31
CA PHE A 107 2.75 13.74 2.68
C PHE A 107 4.03 12.90 2.73
N CYS A 108 4.18 11.92 1.84
CA CYS A 108 5.37 11.09 1.75
C CYS A 108 6.63 11.91 1.39
N TYR A 109 6.50 12.82 0.44
CA TYR A 109 7.56 13.75 0.05
C TYR A 109 7.95 14.68 1.20
N LEU A 110 6.96 15.27 1.88
CA LEU A 110 7.19 16.11 3.05
C LEU A 110 7.89 15.33 4.16
N PHE A 111 7.51 14.08 4.41
CA PHE A 111 8.17 13.23 5.39
C PHE A 111 9.66 13.03 5.05
N VAL A 112 9.98 12.60 3.83
CA VAL A 112 11.38 12.36 3.42
C VAL A 112 12.20 13.65 3.41
N LYS A 113 11.61 14.76 2.94
CA LYS A 113 12.25 16.08 2.95
C LYS A 113 12.53 16.56 4.37
N LEU A 114 11.55 16.50 5.26
CA LEU A 114 11.69 16.93 6.65
C LEU A 114 12.60 16.01 7.45
N GLN A 115 12.61 14.69 7.17
CA GLN A 115 13.57 13.77 7.77
C GLN A 115 15.00 14.25 7.51
N ARG A 116 15.33 14.55 6.25
CA ARG A 116 16.65 15.07 5.88
C ARG A 116 16.96 16.43 6.53
N GLN A 117 15.98 17.33 6.60
CA GLN A 117 16.18 18.64 7.23
C GLN A 117 16.41 18.52 8.74
N SER A 118 15.68 17.63 9.43
CA SER A 118 15.83 17.39 10.86
C SER A 118 17.18 16.81 11.27
N GLU A 119 17.96 16.28 10.32
CA GLU A 119 19.33 15.80 10.55
C GLU A 119 20.36 16.92 10.51
N ILE A 120 20.06 17.98 9.75
CA ILE A 120 20.95 19.14 9.58
C ILE A 120 20.60 20.21 10.63
N ASP A 121 19.30 20.46 10.81
CA ASP A 121 18.77 21.43 11.76
C ASP A 121 18.18 20.71 12.98
N THR A 122 18.93 20.73 14.07
CA THR A 122 18.54 20.12 15.36
C THR A 122 17.66 21.04 16.21
N SER A 123 17.20 22.18 15.68
CA SER A 123 16.33 23.09 16.41
C SER A 123 14.98 22.45 16.77
N GLU A 124 14.47 22.81 17.95
CA GLU A 124 13.16 22.37 18.44
C GLU A 124 12.02 22.55 17.42
N PRO A 125 11.89 23.70 16.72
CA PRO A 125 10.84 23.88 15.71
C PRO A 125 10.95 22.90 14.54
N ALA A 126 12.16 22.61 14.06
CA ALA A 126 12.38 21.68 12.95
C ALA A 126 12.00 20.24 13.33
N GLN A 127 12.43 19.80 14.52
CA GLN A 127 12.09 18.47 15.06
C GLN A 127 10.59 18.31 15.29
N ARG A 128 9.91 19.35 15.80
CA ARG A 128 8.45 19.35 15.99
C ARG A 128 7.71 19.20 14.67
N ARG A 129 8.13 19.94 13.63
CA ARG A 129 7.52 19.84 12.28
C ARG A 129 7.68 18.43 11.71
N PHE A 130 8.87 17.85 11.78
CA PHE A 130 9.11 16.49 11.30
C PHE A 130 8.24 15.48 12.05
N ARG A 131 8.19 15.57 13.39
CA ARG A 131 7.37 14.67 14.21
C ARG A 131 5.88 14.75 13.87
N ASN A 132 5.35 15.96 13.64
CA ASN A 132 3.93 16.14 13.27
C ASN A 132 3.61 15.47 11.93
N VAL A 133 4.50 15.58 10.94
CA VAL A 133 4.33 14.88 9.66
C VAL A 133 4.52 13.37 9.81
N ALA A 134 5.48 12.92 10.62
CA ALA A 134 5.66 11.50 10.91
C ALA A 134 4.41 10.88 11.54
N LEU A 135 3.72 11.61 12.43
CA LEU A 135 2.46 11.19 13.06
C LEU A 135 1.31 11.08 12.06
N SER A 136 1.29 11.85 10.98
CA SER A 136 0.22 11.78 9.99
C SER A 136 0.37 10.61 9.01
N ILE A 137 1.59 10.06 8.82
CA ILE A 137 1.86 9.01 7.83
C ILE A 137 1.00 7.74 8.03
N PRO A 138 0.82 7.18 9.24
CA PRO A 138 -0.06 6.02 9.43
C PRO A 138 -1.50 6.28 8.99
N PHE A 139 -2.04 7.47 9.24
CA PHE A 139 -3.40 7.83 8.84
C PHE A 139 -3.51 7.94 7.32
N VAL A 140 -2.54 8.60 6.68
CA VAL A 140 -2.48 8.70 5.21
C VAL A 140 -2.39 7.30 4.59
N TYR A 141 -1.53 6.42 5.14
CA TYR A 141 -1.37 5.05 4.67
C TYR A 141 -2.67 4.26 4.75
N VAL A 142 -3.38 4.30 5.89
CA VAL A 142 -4.63 3.56 6.08
C VAL A 142 -5.75 4.12 5.21
N LEU A 143 -5.93 5.45 5.17
CA LEU A 143 -7.00 6.08 4.38
C LEU A 143 -6.80 5.83 2.88
N TYR A 144 -5.59 6.05 2.38
CA TYR A 144 -5.30 5.83 0.95
C TYR A 144 -5.29 4.34 0.61
N GLY A 145 -4.68 3.49 1.43
CA GLY A 145 -4.70 2.03 1.23
C GLY A 145 -6.11 1.45 1.24
N THR A 146 -7.01 1.98 2.07
CA THR A 146 -8.42 1.58 2.09
C THR A 146 -9.13 1.96 0.79
N MET A 147 -8.91 3.17 0.28
CA MET A 147 -9.47 3.62 -0.99
C MET A 147 -8.99 2.74 -2.15
N VAL A 148 -7.68 2.49 -2.22
CA VAL A 148 -7.07 1.61 -3.23
C VAL A 148 -7.60 0.17 -3.14
N ALA A 149 -7.81 -0.36 -1.93
CA ALA A 149 -8.37 -1.69 -1.72
C ALA A 149 -9.79 -1.82 -2.28
N TRP A 150 -10.61 -0.81 -2.03
CA TRP A 150 -11.98 -0.79 -2.52
C TRP A 150 -12.00 -0.68 -4.04
N ASP A 151 -11.25 0.25 -4.60
CA ASP A 151 -11.32 0.57 -6.02
C ASP A 151 -10.66 -0.47 -6.92
N PHE A 152 -9.45 -0.92 -6.61
CA PHE A 152 -8.67 -1.79 -7.51
C PHE A 152 -8.86 -3.28 -7.26
N GLU A 153 -9.42 -3.68 -6.12
CA GLU A 153 -9.60 -5.10 -5.81
C GLU A 153 -11.05 -5.44 -5.47
N MET A 154 -11.70 -4.70 -4.58
CA MET A 154 -13.09 -5.02 -4.19
C MET A 154 -14.06 -4.83 -5.36
N THR A 155 -13.93 -3.73 -6.13
CA THR A 155 -14.84 -3.49 -7.27
C THR A 155 -14.61 -4.40 -8.48
N LEU A 156 -13.55 -5.22 -8.50
CA LEU A 156 -13.37 -6.25 -9.54
C LEU A 156 -14.48 -7.30 -9.51
N GLN A 157 -15.08 -7.51 -8.33
CA GLN A 157 -16.26 -8.33 -8.18
C GLN A 157 -17.46 -7.43 -7.83
N ALA A 158 -18.31 -7.20 -8.82
CA ALA A 158 -19.52 -6.42 -8.65
C ALA A 158 -20.44 -7.05 -7.57
N GLY A 159 -21.00 -6.21 -6.70
CA GLY A 159 -21.90 -6.63 -5.61
C GLY A 159 -21.20 -7.14 -4.36
N TRP A 160 -19.88 -7.35 -4.39
CA TRP A 160 -19.14 -7.83 -3.23
C TRP A 160 -18.63 -6.69 -2.33
N HIS A 161 -18.82 -6.86 -1.02
CA HIS A 161 -18.37 -5.90 -0.01
C HIS A 161 -17.79 -6.58 1.21
N SER A 162 -16.71 -6.04 1.78
CA SER A 162 -16.16 -6.54 3.03
C SER A 162 -15.45 -5.43 3.82
N ALA A 163 -15.89 -5.21 5.06
CA ALA A 163 -15.32 -4.20 5.94
C ALA A 163 -13.86 -4.49 6.33
N SER A 164 -13.47 -5.76 6.43
CA SER A 164 -12.11 -6.17 6.82
C SER A 164 -11.14 -6.24 5.65
N TYR A 165 -11.63 -6.18 4.40
CA TYR A 165 -10.78 -6.42 3.23
C TYR A 165 -9.71 -5.37 3.03
N ALA A 166 -10.03 -4.09 3.26
CA ALA A 166 -9.05 -3.02 3.17
C ALA A 166 -7.86 -3.28 4.11
N ALA A 167 -8.14 -3.64 5.35
CA ALA A 167 -7.11 -3.97 6.34
C ALA A 167 -6.27 -5.18 5.91
N TYR A 168 -6.92 -6.22 5.38
CA TYR A 168 -6.22 -7.37 4.81
C TYR A 168 -5.27 -6.96 3.66
N GLN A 169 -5.74 -6.13 2.73
CA GLN A 169 -4.99 -5.74 1.54
C GLN A 169 -3.74 -4.91 1.88
N PHE A 170 -3.90 -3.78 2.59
CA PHE A 170 -2.74 -2.93 2.88
C PHE A 170 -1.77 -3.58 3.86
N GLN A 171 -2.22 -4.51 4.71
CA GLN A 171 -1.36 -5.29 5.60
C GLN A 171 -0.56 -6.33 4.80
N SER A 172 -1.21 -7.06 3.89
CA SER A 172 -0.57 -8.02 2.98
C SER A 172 0.52 -7.34 2.15
N ASN A 173 0.21 -6.17 1.61
CA ASN A 173 1.16 -5.40 0.81
C ASN A 173 2.32 -4.84 1.64
N PHE A 174 2.07 -4.40 2.88
CA PHE A 174 3.14 -3.99 3.79
C PHE A 174 4.08 -5.15 4.14
N GLN A 175 3.54 -6.36 4.34
CA GLN A 175 4.33 -7.57 4.52
C GLN A 175 5.17 -7.88 3.27
N GLY A 176 4.60 -7.74 2.07
CA GLY A 176 5.31 -7.87 0.80
C GLY A 176 6.47 -6.89 0.68
N PHE A 177 6.26 -5.62 1.05
CA PHE A 177 7.32 -4.62 1.13
C PHE A 177 8.43 -5.03 2.11
N LEU A 178 8.09 -5.53 3.30
CA LEU A 178 9.10 -5.97 4.29
C LEU A 178 9.97 -7.11 3.73
N ALA A 179 9.35 -8.10 3.08
CA ALA A 179 10.07 -9.20 2.46
C ALA A 179 11.01 -8.71 1.35
N TYR A 180 10.52 -7.85 0.45
CA TYR A 180 11.34 -7.17 -0.56
C TYR A 180 12.49 -6.39 0.07
N PHE A 181 12.22 -5.62 1.11
CA PHE A 181 13.22 -4.76 1.76
C PHE A 181 14.33 -5.59 2.41
N ILE A 182 14.00 -6.70 3.06
CA ILE A 182 15.00 -7.64 3.62
C ILE A 182 15.91 -8.19 2.51
N LEU A 183 15.34 -8.63 1.40
CA LEU A 183 16.10 -9.12 0.25
C LEU A 183 16.99 -8.02 -0.35
N MET A 184 16.47 -6.80 -0.46
CA MET A 184 17.22 -5.63 -0.92
C MET A 184 18.44 -5.36 -0.03
N LEU A 185 18.27 -5.38 1.30
CA LEU A 185 19.38 -5.21 2.24
C LEU A 185 20.42 -6.33 2.12
N TYR A 186 19.97 -7.58 2.01
CA TYR A 186 20.85 -8.73 1.85
C TYR A 186 21.69 -8.67 0.56
N VAL A 187 21.06 -8.35 -0.57
CA VAL A 187 21.75 -8.18 -1.86
C VAL A 187 22.73 -7.01 -1.81
N LEU A 188 22.34 -5.89 -1.18
CA LEU A 188 23.20 -4.72 -1.05
C LEU A 188 24.44 -5.01 -0.18
N GLU A 189 24.28 -5.75 0.91
CA GLU A 189 25.40 -6.18 1.75
C GLU A 189 26.32 -7.16 1.01
N LYS A 190 25.76 -8.14 0.32
CA LYS A 190 26.53 -9.10 -0.49
C LYS A 190 27.27 -8.44 -1.66
N SER A 191 26.81 -7.29 -2.14
CA SER A 191 27.46 -6.56 -3.23
C SER A 191 28.82 -5.95 -2.85
N GLY A 192 29.16 -5.88 -1.56
CA GLY A 192 30.41 -5.29 -1.08
C GLY A 192 30.51 -3.76 -1.24
N ARG A 193 29.43 -3.08 -1.65
CA ARG A 193 29.40 -1.63 -1.88
C ARG A 193 29.14 -0.80 -0.61
N LEU A 194 28.81 -1.44 0.50
CA LEU A 194 28.53 -0.77 1.77
C LEU A 194 29.84 -0.41 2.48
N LYS A 195 29.95 0.85 2.95
CA LYS A 195 31.08 1.28 3.80
C LYS A 195 31.09 0.55 5.15
N GLN A 196 29.90 0.23 5.66
CA GLN A 196 29.70 -0.51 6.90
C GLN A 196 28.54 -1.48 6.67
N GLY A 197 28.76 -2.77 6.95
CA GLY A 197 27.72 -3.79 6.90
C GLY A 197 26.65 -3.59 7.96
N PHE A 198 25.57 -4.35 7.87
CA PHE A 198 24.49 -4.25 8.86
C PHE A 198 24.83 -5.10 10.08
N GLU A 199 24.45 -4.62 11.26
CA GLU A 199 24.56 -5.45 12.46
C GLU A 199 23.60 -6.64 12.36
N ARG A 200 24.05 -7.85 12.71
CA ARG A 200 23.23 -9.08 12.69
C ARG A 200 21.88 -8.93 13.41
N LYS A 201 21.83 -8.11 14.46
CA LYS A 201 20.58 -7.82 15.20
C LYS A 201 19.50 -7.17 14.34
N ILE A 202 19.85 -6.42 13.29
CA ILE A 202 18.90 -5.78 12.38
C ILE A 202 18.13 -6.84 11.59
N TYR A 203 18.82 -7.85 11.06
CA TYR A 203 18.16 -8.97 10.39
C TYR A 203 17.24 -9.73 11.35
N ASN A 204 17.64 -9.92 12.61
CA ASN A 204 16.77 -10.54 13.61
C ASN A 204 15.50 -9.70 13.88
N TYR A 205 15.63 -8.37 14.00
CA TYR A 205 14.47 -7.49 14.18
C TYR A 205 13.54 -7.48 12.96
N LEU A 206 14.11 -7.45 11.76
CA LEU A 206 13.33 -7.53 10.52
C LEU A 206 12.63 -8.89 10.38
N ALA A 207 13.30 -9.99 10.74
CA ALA A 207 12.70 -11.33 10.73
C ALA A 207 11.55 -11.45 11.73
N GLN A 208 11.71 -10.93 12.94
CA GLN A 208 10.63 -10.86 13.94
C GLN A 208 9.47 -9.99 13.45
N PHE A 209 9.77 -8.87 12.79
CA PHE A 209 8.73 -8.00 12.26
C PHE A 209 7.96 -8.65 11.11
N LEU A 210 8.66 -9.31 10.19
CA LEU A 210 8.04 -10.08 9.11
C LEU A 210 7.19 -11.22 9.68
N LEU A 211 7.67 -11.96 10.68
CA LEU A 211 6.90 -13.00 11.37
C LEU A 211 5.63 -12.43 12.00
N GLY A 212 5.72 -11.30 12.70
CA GLY A 212 4.56 -10.63 13.28
C GLY A 212 3.53 -10.23 12.21
N MET A 213 3.98 -9.73 11.07
CA MET A 213 3.11 -9.42 9.94
C MET A 213 2.49 -10.67 9.32
N THR A 214 3.22 -11.78 9.21
CA THR A 214 2.66 -13.07 8.77
C THR A 214 1.56 -13.57 9.69
N ILE A 215 1.72 -13.46 11.01
CA ILE A 215 0.68 -13.85 11.97
C ILE A 215 -0.57 -12.97 11.79
N LEU A 216 -0.37 -11.67 11.60
CA LEU A 216 -1.47 -10.73 11.36
C LEU A 216 -2.18 -11.01 10.02
N TRP A 217 -1.43 -11.41 8.99
CA TRP A 217 -1.98 -11.84 7.71
C TRP A 217 -2.86 -13.07 7.86
N ILE A 218 -2.38 -14.10 8.58
CA ILE A 218 -3.16 -15.31 8.88
C ILE A 218 -4.46 -14.94 9.59
N TYR A 219 -4.41 -14.00 10.55
CA TYR A 219 -5.59 -13.52 11.27
C TYR A 219 -6.63 -12.90 10.33
N PHE A 220 -6.24 -11.96 9.46
CA PHE A 220 -7.17 -11.32 8.54
C PHE A 220 -7.70 -12.28 7.48
N TYR A 221 -6.83 -13.10 6.90
CA TYR A 221 -7.21 -14.15 5.96
C TYR A 221 -8.25 -15.09 6.57
N PHE A 222 -7.97 -15.60 7.77
CA PHE A 222 -8.87 -16.54 8.43
C PHE A 222 -10.18 -15.90 8.86
N THR A 223 -10.15 -14.66 9.37
CA THR A 223 -11.35 -13.93 9.77
C THR A 223 -12.25 -13.67 8.57
N GLN A 224 -11.67 -13.27 7.43
CA GLN A 224 -12.41 -13.08 6.19
C GLN A 224 -13.02 -14.41 5.71
N TYR A 225 -12.23 -15.48 5.66
CA TYR A 225 -12.72 -16.82 5.29
C TYR A 225 -13.85 -17.30 6.21
N LEU A 226 -13.70 -17.16 7.53
CA LEU A 226 -14.65 -17.64 8.52
C LEU A 226 -16.02 -16.96 8.39
N VAL A 227 -16.03 -15.66 8.08
CA VAL A 227 -17.27 -14.90 7.85
C VAL A 227 -18.03 -15.46 6.64
N PHE A 228 -17.36 -15.72 5.52
CA PHE A 228 -18.01 -16.34 4.36
C PHE A 228 -18.51 -17.74 4.67
N TRP A 229 -17.64 -18.59 5.24
CA TRP A 229 -17.95 -19.99 5.49
C TRP A 229 -19.11 -20.19 6.47
N TYR A 230 -19.17 -19.36 7.52
CA TYR A 230 -20.21 -19.43 8.55
C TYR A 230 -21.50 -18.71 8.12
N GLY A 231 -21.39 -17.51 7.54
CA GLY A 231 -22.54 -16.68 7.19
C GLY A 231 -23.33 -17.18 5.97
N ARG A 232 -22.63 -17.74 4.96
CA ARG A 232 -23.21 -18.29 3.72
C ARG A 232 -24.33 -17.45 3.09
N ILE A 233 -24.15 -16.13 3.06
CA ILE A 233 -25.10 -15.21 2.45
C ILE A 233 -25.05 -15.44 0.93
N PRO A 234 -26.20 -15.71 0.25
CA PRO A 234 -26.21 -16.08 -1.17
C PRO A 234 -25.44 -15.11 -2.07
N ASP A 235 -25.58 -13.80 -1.84
CA ASP A 235 -24.97 -12.75 -2.65
C ASP A 235 -23.43 -12.75 -2.59
N ASP A 236 -22.84 -13.30 -1.53
CA ASP A 236 -21.38 -13.33 -1.28
C ASP A 236 -20.72 -14.65 -1.69
N MET A 237 -21.51 -15.69 -1.98
CA MET A 237 -20.99 -17.05 -2.20
C MET A 237 -20.17 -17.19 -3.49
N ASP A 238 -20.42 -16.35 -4.49
CA ASP A 238 -19.63 -16.32 -5.71
C ASP A 238 -18.16 -15.99 -5.44
N ARG A 239 -17.88 -15.10 -4.47
CA ARG A 239 -16.49 -14.80 -4.06
C ARG A 239 -15.88 -16.01 -3.38
N TYR A 240 -16.61 -16.64 -2.46
CA TYR A 240 -16.16 -17.80 -1.68
C TYR A 240 -15.77 -18.98 -2.58
N ILE A 241 -16.55 -19.27 -3.62
CA ILE A 241 -16.28 -20.38 -4.55
C ILE A 241 -15.03 -20.11 -5.42
N ARG A 242 -14.68 -18.83 -5.62
CA ARG A 242 -13.51 -18.40 -6.41
C ARG A 242 -12.26 -18.10 -5.56
N MET A 243 -12.32 -18.26 -4.23
CA MET A 243 -11.16 -18.18 -3.32
C MET A 243 -10.29 -19.43 -3.44
#